data_AF-A0ABD1SP18-F1
#
_entry.id   AF-A0ABD1SP18-F1
#
_cell.length_a   1.000
_cell.length_b   1.000
_cell.length_c   1.000
_cell.angle_alpha   90.00
_cell.angle_beta   90.00
_cell.angle_gamma   90.00
#
_symmetry.space_group_name_H-M   'P 1'
#
loop_
_entity.id
_entity.type
_entity.pdbx_description
1 polymer ?
#
loop_
_entity_poly.entity_id
_entity_poly.type
_entity_poly.pdbx_seq_one_letter_code
_entity_poly.pdbx_strand_id
1 'polypeptide(L)'
;MKVREFTELKVQEAKSLIRSKLLELSQAIVYSEPEKKVMSRSGDECVVALTDQWYITYGEPEWKKSAEECLVDMNLYSDEARHGFEHTLSCLNQWAYSRSFGLGTRISWDEDFLVESLSDSTLYMAYYTIAHLLQRGDMYGTNKFLVKLEQLTDEVWNFLFVGGPSPKSSDLSSFHLIEMKRQFEYWYPFDLRVSGKDLISSDHLPLGGRISLPTC
;
A
#
# COMPACT_ATOMS: atom_id res chain seq x y z
N MET A 1 -19.99 10.18 39.76
CA MET A 1 -21.14 9.27 39.60
C MET A 1 -20.58 7.85 39.65
N LYS A 2 -20.89 7.07 40.70
CA LYS A 2 -20.35 5.71 40.91
C LYS A 2 -21.43 4.69 40.55
N VAL A 3 -21.29 3.99 39.41
CA VAL A 3 -22.17 2.88 39.00
C VAL A 3 -21.66 1.62 39.68
N ARG A 4 -22.52 0.91 40.45
CA ARG A 4 -22.14 -0.19 41.36
C ARG A 4 -21.33 -1.33 40.71
N GLU A 5 -21.48 -1.56 39.42
CA GLU A 5 -20.76 -2.62 38.69
C GLU A 5 -19.37 -2.22 38.17
N PHE A 6 -19.04 -0.93 38.09
CA PHE A 6 -17.79 -0.44 37.48
C PHE A 6 -16.99 0.47 38.42
N THR A 7 -17.27 0.40 39.72
CA THR A 7 -16.82 1.37 40.72
C THR A 7 -15.31 1.38 41.00
N GLU A 8 -14.63 0.26 40.75
CA GLU A 8 -13.19 0.07 41.01
C GLU A 8 -12.34 0.13 39.72
N LEU A 9 -12.97 0.33 38.56
CA LEU A 9 -12.26 0.35 37.28
C LEU A 9 -11.87 1.77 36.87
N LYS A 10 -10.72 1.89 36.20
CA LYS A 10 -10.34 3.15 35.56
C LYS A 10 -11.33 3.47 34.44
N VAL A 11 -11.59 4.76 34.21
CA VAL A 11 -12.54 5.22 33.18
C VAL A 11 -12.19 4.67 31.80
N GLN A 12 -10.90 4.53 31.47
CA GLN A 12 -10.43 3.97 30.19
C GLN A 12 -10.89 2.53 29.98
N GLU A 13 -10.88 1.70 31.03
CA GLU A 13 -11.32 0.30 30.98
C GLU A 13 -12.85 0.20 31.05
N ALA A 14 -13.47 0.98 31.95
CA ALA A 14 -14.91 0.99 32.15
C ALA A 14 -15.67 1.41 30.88
N LYS A 15 -15.14 2.36 30.09
CA LYS A 15 -15.78 2.83 28.84
C LYS A 15 -15.99 1.69 27.85
N SER A 16 -14.99 0.86 27.60
CA SER A 16 -15.06 -0.25 26.66
C SER A 16 -16.06 -1.32 27.14
N LEU A 17 -16.03 -1.65 28.43
CA LEU A 17 -16.94 -2.64 29.02
C LEU A 17 -18.40 -2.18 29.00
N ILE A 18 -18.66 -0.91 29.33
CA ILE A 18 -20.01 -0.33 29.28
C ILE A 18 -20.52 -0.32 27.85
N ARG A 19 -19.68 0.06 26.87
CA ARG A 19 -20.05 0.02 25.45
C ARG A 19 -20.48 -1.38 25.03
N SER A 20 -19.67 -2.41 25.32
CA SER A 20 -20.01 -3.79 24.97
C SER A 20 -21.31 -4.25 25.64
N LYS A 21 -21.49 -3.95 26.92
CA LYS A 21 -22.72 -4.30 27.66
C LYS A 21 -23.97 -3.64 27.07
N LEU A 22 -23.89 -2.36 26.68
CA LEU A 22 -25.01 -1.65 26.06
C LEU A 22 -25.36 -2.21 24.68
N LEU A 23 -24.36 -2.64 23.89
CA LEU A 23 -24.58 -3.31 22.61
C LEU A 23 -25.23 -4.69 22.79
N GLU A 24 -24.75 -5.49 23.74
CA GLU A 24 -25.30 -6.81 24.07
C GLU A 24 -26.76 -6.73 24.53
N LEU A 25 -27.10 -5.71 25.33
CA LEU A 25 -28.46 -5.45 25.79
C LEU A 25 -29.36 -4.79 24.72
N SER A 26 -28.85 -4.55 23.50
CA SER A 26 -29.55 -3.82 22.43
C SER A 26 -30.04 -2.43 22.85
N GLN A 27 -29.33 -1.80 23.80
CA GLN A 27 -29.62 -0.45 24.31
C GLN A 27 -28.76 0.64 23.66
N ALA A 28 -27.81 0.23 22.82
CA ALA A 28 -27.00 1.12 22.00
C ALA A 28 -26.81 0.51 20.60
N ILE A 29 -26.46 1.38 19.65
CA ILE A 29 -26.02 1.00 18.31
C ILE A 29 -24.65 1.61 18.05
N VAL A 30 -23.85 0.97 17.19
CA VAL A 30 -22.61 1.57 16.71
C VAL A 30 -22.98 2.54 15.59
N TYR A 31 -22.66 3.81 15.80
CA TYR A 31 -22.78 4.86 14.81
C TYR A 31 -21.37 5.37 14.48
N SER A 32 -21.13 5.63 13.20
CA SER A 32 -19.85 6.11 12.70
C SER A 32 -20.11 7.30 11.79
N GLU A 33 -19.34 8.36 12.01
CA GLU A 33 -19.37 9.58 11.21
C GLU A 33 -17.95 10.09 11.00
N PRO A 34 -17.71 10.86 9.92
CA PRO A 34 -16.43 11.52 9.73
C PRO A 34 -16.16 12.50 10.88
N GLU A 35 -14.95 12.50 11.44
CA GLU A 35 -14.58 13.42 12.53
C GLU A 35 -14.73 14.90 12.13
N LYS A 36 -14.54 15.19 10.84
CA LYS A 36 -14.69 16.51 10.24
C LYS A 36 -15.41 16.36 8.90
N LYS A 37 -15.99 17.45 8.40
CA LYS A 37 -16.57 17.50 7.05
C LYS A 37 -15.53 17.12 6.00
N VAL A 38 -15.79 16.04 5.28
CA VAL A 38 -14.96 15.56 4.17
C VAL A 38 -15.73 15.78 2.88
N MET A 39 -15.10 16.46 1.92
CA MET A 39 -15.68 16.71 0.60
C MET A 39 -14.99 15.84 -0.45
N SER A 40 -15.79 15.19 -1.30
CA SER A 40 -15.29 14.42 -2.44
C SER A 40 -14.81 15.35 -3.56
N ARG A 41 -14.11 14.77 -4.54
CA ARG A 41 -13.72 15.51 -5.76
C ARG A 41 -14.91 15.88 -6.65
N SER A 42 -16.05 15.18 -6.54
CA SER A 42 -17.30 15.52 -7.25
C SER A 42 -18.08 16.65 -6.58
N GLY A 43 -17.67 17.08 -5.38
CA GLY A 43 -18.36 18.11 -4.60
C GLY A 43 -19.41 17.56 -3.63
N ASP A 44 -19.48 16.24 -3.46
CA ASP A 44 -20.39 15.58 -2.52
C ASP A 44 -19.78 15.55 -1.10
N GLU A 45 -20.63 15.60 -0.08
CA GLU A 45 -20.21 15.42 1.31
C GLU A 45 -20.11 13.92 1.64
N CYS A 46 -18.91 13.48 2.05
CA CYS A 46 -18.64 12.08 2.31
C CYS A 46 -19.26 11.63 3.64
N VAL A 47 -19.67 10.35 3.68
CA VAL A 47 -20.18 9.66 4.87
C VAL A 47 -19.37 8.40 5.14
N VAL A 48 -19.43 7.88 6.37
CA VAL A 48 -18.86 6.56 6.67
C VAL A 48 -19.86 5.50 6.23
N ALA A 49 -19.41 4.56 5.39
CA ALA A 49 -20.23 3.47 4.90
C ALA A 49 -19.61 2.13 5.30
N LEU A 50 -20.46 1.18 5.69
CA LEU A 50 -20.09 -0.22 5.84
C LEU A 50 -20.39 -0.93 4.53
N THR A 51 -19.36 -1.26 3.77
CA THR A 51 -19.47 -1.86 2.44
C THR A 51 -18.38 -2.90 2.25
N ASP A 52 -18.64 -3.90 1.42
CA ASP A 52 -17.63 -4.88 1.02
C ASP A 52 -16.55 -4.19 0.17
N GLN A 53 -15.30 -4.26 0.64
CA GLN A 53 -14.13 -3.67 0.00
C GLN A 53 -12.91 -4.56 0.25
N TRP A 54 -11.93 -4.50 -0.65
CA TRP A 54 -10.62 -5.10 -0.45
C TRP A 54 -9.71 -4.15 0.31
N TYR A 55 -8.99 -4.72 1.28
CA TYR A 55 -8.10 -3.98 2.17
C TYR A 55 -6.67 -4.51 2.10
N ILE A 56 -5.71 -3.61 2.30
CA ILE A 56 -4.33 -3.98 2.65
C ILE A 56 -4.19 -3.87 4.17
N THR A 57 -3.61 -4.90 4.79
CA THR A 57 -3.51 -5.07 6.25
C THR A 57 -2.19 -4.53 6.82
N TYR A 58 -1.92 -3.23 6.63
CA TYR A 58 -0.71 -2.58 7.19
C TYR A 58 -0.59 -2.67 8.71
N GLY A 59 -1.69 -2.90 9.41
CA GLY A 59 -1.74 -3.10 10.87
C GLY A 59 -1.19 -4.44 11.35
N GLU A 60 -0.79 -5.35 10.46
CA GLU A 60 -0.18 -6.62 10.86
C GLU A 60 1.13 -6.41 11.62
N PRO A 61 1.28 -6.98 12.84
CA PRO A 61 2.44 -6.70 13.68
C PRO A 61 3.78 -7.03 13.04
N GLU A 62 3.85 -8.14 12.28
CA GLU A 62 5.08 -8.58 11.61
C GLU A 62 5.49 -7.61 10.51
N TRP A 63 4.53 -7.21 9.66
CA TRP A 63 4.79 -6.27 8.57
C TRP A 63 5.14 -4.89 9.09
N LYS A 64 4.38 -4.39 10.08
CA LYS A 64 4.66 -3.10 10.73
C LYS A 64 6.06 -3.07 11.32
N LYS A 65 6.48 -4.14 11.99
CA LYS A 65 7.85 -4.26 12.53
C LYS A 65 8.90 -4.19 11.42
N SER A 66 8.71 -4.90 10.30
CA SER A 66 9.64 -4.82 9.17
C SER A 66 9.70 -3.41 8.55
N ALA A 67 8.58 -2.70 8.50
CA ALA A 67 8.55 -1.31 8.04
C ALA A 67 9.27 -0.35 9.01
N GLU A 68 9.11 -0.54 10.32
CA GLU A 68 9.83 0.20 11.36
C GLU A 68 11.34 -0.05 11.30
N GLU A 69 11.77 -1.31 11.13
CA GLU A 69 13.19 -1.67 10.93
C GLU A 69 13.76 -1.00 9.67
N CYS A 70 13.01 -1.00 8.57
CA CYS A 70 13.40 -0.29 7.35
C CYS A 70 13.55 1.23 7.57
N LEU A 71 12.65 1.85 8.35
CA LEU A 71 12.67 3.28 8.65
C LEU A 71 13.90 3.71 9.45
N VAL A 72 14.45 2.83 10.29
CA VAL A 72 15.68 3.10 11.06
C VAL A 72 16.86 3.38 10.13
N ASP A 73 16.99 2.61 9.05
CA ASP A 73 18.10 2.72 8.10
C ASP A 73 17.91 3.84 7.06
N MET A 74 16.73 4.47 7.00
CA MET A 74 16.46 5.54 6.05
C MET A 74 17.04 6.89 6.51
N ASN A 75 17.57 7.65 5.54
CA ASN A 75 17.90 9.05 5.73
C ASN A 75 16.73 9.95 5.31
N LEU A 76 16.11 10.61 6.29
CA LEU A 76 14.93 11.47 6.09
C LEU A 76 15.25 12.96 6.11
N TYR A 77 16.54 13.33 6.24
CA TYR A 77 17.07 14.70 6.22
C TYR A 77 16.52 15.67 7.29
N SER A 78 15.51 15.28 8.08
CA SER A 78 14.96 16.06 9.19
C SER A 78 14.29 15.15 10.23
N ASP A 79 14.38 15.53 11.50
CA ASP A 79 13.72 14.83 12.60
C ASP A 79 12.19 14.98 12.53
N GLU A 80 11.69 16.10 12.00
CA GLU A 80 10.25 16.31 11.78
C GLU A 80 9.68 15.27 10.81
N ALA A 81 10.37 15.01 9.70
CA ALA A 81 9.96 13.95 8.77
C ALA A 81 9.97 12.58 9.45
N ARG A 82 11.02 12.27 10.22
CA ARG A 82 11.13 10.99 10.96
C ARG A 82 9.94 10.77 11.89
N HIS A 83 9.62 11.75 12.75
CA HIS A 83 8.47 11.65 13.63
C HIS A 83 7.15 11.54 12.84
N GLY A 84 7.04 12.18 11.67
CA GLY A 84 5.89 12.05 10.77
C GLY A 84 5.70 10.62 10.26
N PHE A 85 6.77 9.95 9.85
CA PHE A 85 6.72 8.54 9.44
C PHE A 85 6.38 7.61 10.61
N GLU A 86 7.03 7.78 11.76
CA GLU A 86 6.76 6.99 12.97
C GLU A 86 5.31 7.11 13.41
N HIS A 87 4.77 8.33 13.41
CA HIS A 87 3.36 8.57 13.71
C HIS A 87 2.44 7.87 12.71
N THR A 88 2.73 7.99 11.41
CA THR A 88 1.91 7.37 10.35
C THR A 88 1.93 5.85 10.44
N LEU A 89 3.11 5.22 10.58
CA LEU A 89 3.23 3.77 10.81
C LEU A 89 2.51 3.33 12.09
N SER A 90 2.52 4.15 13.15
CA SER A 90 1.82 3.85 14.39
C SER A 90 0.30 3.79 14.22
N CYS A 91 -0.26 4.67 13.38
CA CYS A 91 -1.70 4.83 13.15
C CYS A 91 -2.23 3.97 12.01
N LEU A 92 -1.35 3.50 11.12
CA LEU A 92 -1.69 2.63 10.00
C LEU A 92 -2.30 1.31 10.47
N ASN A 93 -3.44 0.96 9.88
CA ASN A 93 -4.16 -0.27 10.18
C ASN A 93 -4.64 -0.94 8.88
N GLN A 94 -5.92 -0.84 8.55
CA GLN A 94 -6.46 -1.36 7.31
C GLN A 94 -6.66 -0.20 6.33
N TRP A 95 -6.17 -0.38 5.10
CA TRP A 95 -6.34 0.59 4.03
C TRP A 95 -7.20 0.01 2.91
N ALA A 96 -8.35 0.63 2.65
CA ALA A 96 -9.24 0.23 1.57
C ALA A 96 -8.66 0.66 0.23
N TYR A 97 -8.29 -0.31 -0.62
CA TYR A 97 -7.68 0.02 -1.91
C TYR A 97 -8.60 -0.21 -3.12
N SER A 98 -9.68 -0.96 -2.96
CA SER A 98 -10.63 -1.23 -4.03
C SER A 98 -11.60 -0.08 -4.26
N ARG A 99 -11.86 0.25 -5.53
CA ARG A 99 -12.87 1.22 -5.97
C ARG A 99 -13.73 0.65 -7.09
N SER A 100 -15.00 1.03 -7.14
CA SER A 100 -15.94 0.60 -8.20
C SER A 100 -16.02 1.55 -9.40
N PHE A 101 -15.40 2.74 -9.30
CA PHE A 101 -15.49 3.78 -10.34
C PHE A 101 -14.17 4.55 -10.48
N GLY A 102 -13.85 4.91 -11.72
CA GLY A 102 -12.68 5.71 -12.08
C GLY A 102 -11.81 5.04 -13.14
N LEU A 103 -10.61 5.59 -13.32
CA LEU A 103 -9.55 4.98 -14.11
C LEU A 103 -8.58 4.27 -13.17
N GLY A 104 -8.01 3.16 -13.63
CA GLY A 104 -7.04 2.38 -12.87
C GLY A 104 -6.91 0.96 -13.42
N THR A 105 -6.15 0.15 -12.72
CA THR A 105 -5.96 -1.27 -13.02
C THR A 105 -7.01 -2.10 -12.30
N ARG A 106 -7.64 -3.07 -12.97
CA ARG A 106 -8.59 -4.00 -12.34
C ARG A 106 -7.85 -5.00 -11.46
N ILE A 107 -8.48 -5.45 -10.38
CA ILE A 107 -7.93 -6.51 -9.53
C ILE A 107 -8.01 -7.83 -10.30
N SER A 108 -6.90 -8.56 -10.40
CA SER A 108 -6.78 -9.74 -11.26
C SER A 108 -7.73 -10.90 -10.93
N TRP A 109 -8.21 -10.99 -9.68
CA TRP A 109 -9.15 -12.01 -9.22
C TRP A 109 -10.58 -11.48 -9.01
N ASP A 110 -10.79 -10.18 -9.14
CA ASP A 110 -12.08 -9.53 -8.91
C ASP A 110 -12.20 -8.29 -9.81
N GLU A 111 -12.58 -8.52 -11.06
CA GLU A 111 -12.59 -7.49 -12.09
C GLU A 111 -13.61 -6.37 -11.83
N ASP A 112 -14.58 -6.56 -10.92
CA ASP A 112 -15.56 -5.53 -10.57
C ASP A 112 -14.92 -4.34 -9.83
N PHE A 113 -13.74 -4.54 -9.26
CA PHE A 113 -12.99 -3.52 -8.55
C PHE A 113 -11.72 -3.07 -9.27
N LEU A 114 -11.43 -1.78 -9.14
CA LEU A 114 -10.19 -1.13 -9.56
C LEU A 114 -9.31 -0.84 -8.34
N VAL A 115 -7.99 -0.92 -8.54
CA VAL A 115 -7.00 -0.47 -7.58
C VAL A 115 -6.97 1.06 -7.56
N GLU A 116 -6.95 1.66 -6.37
CA GLU A 116 -6.86 3.11 -6.23
C GLU A 116 -5.44 3.66 -6.44
N SER A 117 -5.41 4.98 -6.66
CA SER A 117 -4.20 5.72 -7.06
C SER A 117 -3.07 5.79 -6.02
N LEU A 118 -3.34 5.62 -4.72
CA LEU A 118 -2.27 5.62 -3.71
C LEU A 118 -1.70 4.22 -3.49
N SER A 119 -2.47 3.19 -3.84
CA SER A 119 -2.08 1.79 -3.66
C SER A 119 -1.28 1.25 -4.85
N ASP A 120 -1.62 1.65 -6.09
CA ASP A 120 -0.86 1.30 -7.30
C ASP A 120 0.43 2.11 -7.48
N SER A 121 0.66 3.13 -6.67
CA SER A 121 1.80 4.05 -6.76
C SER A 121 2.89 3.82 -5.71
N THR A 122 3.00 2.60 -5.18
CA THR A 122 3.96 2.26 -4.10
C THR A 122 5.32 1.74 -4.61
N LEU A 123 5.33 0.88 -5.64
CA LEU A 123 6.53 0.19 -6.14
C LEU A 123 6.85 0.47 -7.62
N TYR A 124 6.21 1.48 -8.22
CA TYR A 124 6.39 1.82 -9.64
C TYR A 124 7.83 2.25 -10.01
N MET A 125 8.67 2.60 -9.03
CA MET A 125 10.08 2.93 -9.26
C MET A 125 10.86 1.73 -9.79
N ALA A 126 10.52 0.52 -9.34
CA ALA A 126 11.11 -0.71 -9.87
C ALA A 126 10.77 -0.87 -11.36
N TYR A 127 9.55 -0.51 -11.76
CA TYR A 127 9.12 -0.53 -13.16
C TYR A 127 9.94 0.43 -14.05
N TYR A 128 10.32 1.61 -13.55
CA TYR A 128 11.15 2.54 -14.32
C TYR A 128 12.48 1.95 -14.80
N THR A 129 13.08 1.05 -14.02
CA THR A 129 14.36 0.41 -14.38
C THR A 129 14.27 -0.38 -15.70
N ILE A 130 13.09 -0.90 -16.04
CA ILE A 130 12.87 -1.74 -17.22
C ILE A 130 11.89 -1.13 -18.24
N ALA A 131 11.22 -0.03 -17.90
CA ALA A 131 10.20 0.59 -18.75
C ALA A 131 10.71 0.92 -20.15
N HIS A 132 11.97 1.37 -20.26
CA HIS A 132 12.61 1.67 -21.54
C HIS A 132 12.83 0.43 -22.43
N LEU A 133 12.99 -0.76 -21.83
CA LEU A 133 13.12 -2.03 -22.56
C LEU A 133 11.76 -2.56 -23.04
N LEU A 134 10.72 -2.34 -22.25
CA LEU A 134 9.35 -2.74 -22.57
C LEU A 134 8.73 -1.77 -23.58
N GLN A 135 8.57 -0.50 -23.20
CA GLN A 135 7.78 0.49 -23.92
C GLN A 135 8.58 1.28 -24.97
N ARG A 136 9.92 1.30 -24.88
CA ARG A 136 10.82 2.07 -25.79
C ARG A 136 10.41 3.54 -26.00
N GLY A 137 9.85 4.17 -24.97
CA GLY A 137 9.43 5.57 -25.01
C GLY A 137 8.00 5.80 -25.52
N ASP A 138 7.25 4.75 -25.85
CA ASP A 138 5.80 4.87 -26.07
C ASP A 138 5.06 4.93 -24.73
N MET A 139 4.59 6.12 -24.41
CA MET A 139 3.85 6.42 -23.18
C MET A 139 2.58 5.57 -23.01
N TYR A 140 1.94 5.15 -24.11
CA TYR A 140 0.71 4.36 -24.07
C TYR A 140 0.96 2.87 -24.30
N GLY A 141 2.19 2.47 -24.64
CA GLY A 141 2.49 1.07 -24.98
C GLY A 141 1.65 0.55 -26.15
N THR A 142 1.38 1.40 -27.14
CA THR A 142 0.59 1.06 -28.34
C THR A 142 1.44 0.47 -29.47
N ASN A 143 2.74 0.75 -29.48
CA ASN A 143 3.68 0.20 -30.43
C ASN A 143 3.88 -1.31 -30.20
N LYS A 144 4.28 -2.02 -31.26
CA LYS A 144 4.63 -3.45 -31.19
C LYS A 144 5.84 -3.63 -30.26
N PHE A 145 5.56 -3.96 -29.00
CA PHE A 145 6.53 -4.35 -28.01
C PHE A 145 7.47 -5.45 -28.53
N LEU A 146 8.71 -5.49 -28.03
CA LEU A 146 9.52 -6.71 -28.16
C LEU A 146 8.97 -7.86 -27.30
N VAL A 147 8.19 -7.52 -26.28
CA VAL A 147 7.61 -8.42 -25.29
C VAL A 147 6.11 -8.22 -25.29
N LYS A 148 5.34 -9.23 -25.68
CA LYS A 148 3.89 -9.12 -25.60
C LYS A 148 3.45 -9.08 -24.14
N LEU A 149 2.35 -8.37 -23.86
CA LEU A 149 1.79 -8.27 -22.51
C LEU A 149 1.49 -9.66 -21.93
N GLU A 150 1.00 -10.60 -22.75
CA GLU A 150 0.70 -11.97 -22.30
C GLU A 150 1.95 -12.76 -21.86
N GLN A 151 3.15 -12.31 -22.21
CA GLN A 151 4.40 -12.96 -21.84
C GLN A 151 4.93 -12.49 -20.48
N LEU A 152 4.40 -11.40 -19.91
CA LEU A 152 4.80 -10.85 -18.61
C LEU A 152 4.03 -11.54 -17.48
N THR A 153 4.33 -12.82 -17.27
CA THR A 153 3.71 -13.64 -16.22
C THR A 153 4.35 -13.39 -14.85
N ASP A 154 3.69 -13.86 -13.79
CA ASP A 154 4.23 -13.80 -12.42
C ASP A 154 5.61 -14.47 -12.30
N GLU A 155 5.88 -15.52 -13.08
CA GLU A 155 7.21 -16.15 -13.14
C GLU A 155 8.29 -15.18 -13.64
N VAL A 156 7.96 -14.37 -14.65
CA VAL A 156 8.88 -13.35 -15.19
C VAL A 156 9.13 -12.28 -14.14
N TRP A 157 8.08 -11.76 -13.49
CA TRP A 157 8.22 -10.73 -12.46
C TRP A 157 9.04 -11.22 -11.25
N ASN A 158 8.81 -12.46 -10.82
CA ASN A 158 9.59 -13.09 -9.74
C ASN A 158 11.07 -13.28 -10.11
N PHE A 159 11.38 -13.65 -11.35
CA PHE A 159 12.77 -13.76 -11.82
C PHE A 159 13.47 -12.40 -11.83
N LEU A 160 12.77 -11.35 -12.28
CA LEU A 160 13.32 -10.00 -12.44
C LEU A 160 13.58 -9.32 -11.09
N PHE A 161 12.61 -9.36 -10.18
CA PHE A 161 12.66 -8.53 -8.96
C PHE A 161 12.98 -9.30 -7.68
N VAL A 162 12.62 -10.59 -7.59
CA VAL A 162 12.75 -11.40 -6.36
C VAL A 162 13.94 -12.36 -6.43
N GLY A 163 14.57 -12.49 -7.61
CA GLY A 163 15.68 -13.42 -7.81
C GLY A 163 15.22 -14.89 -7.94
N GLY A 164 13.97 -15.12 -8.35
CA GLY A 164 13.43 -16.45 -8.60
C GLY A 164 14.15 -17.22 -9.72
N PRO A 165 13.79 -18.50 -9.95
CA PRO A 165 14.35 -19.30 -11.04
C PRO A 165 13.96 -18.73 -12.41
N SER A 166 14.75 -19.05 -13.45
CA SER A 166 14.40 -18.66 -14.83
C SER A 166 13.00 -19.18 -15.18
N PRO A 167 12.12 -18.33 -15.74
CA PRO A 167 10.78 -18.73 -16.15
C PRO A 167 10.88 -19.86 -17.19
N LYS A 168 10.09 -20.92 -16.99
CA LYS A 168 10.03 -22.08 -17.91
C LYS A 168 9.03 -21.86 -19.04
N SER A 169 8.06 -20.99 -18.80
CA SER A 169 6.88 -20.73 -19.64
C SER A 169 7.02 -19.52 -20.56
N SER A 170 8.07 -18.72 -20.39
CA SER A 170 8.17 -17.48 -21.16
C SER A 170 8.75 -17.76 -22.55
N ASP A 171 7.97 -17.51 -23.59
CA ASP A 171 8.44 -17.38 -24.99
C ASP A 171 9.40 -16.17 -25.20
N LEU A 172 9.85 -15.55 -24.10
CA LEU A 172 10.80 -14.46 -24.09
C LEU A 172 12.22 -14.97 -24.26
N SER A 173 12.96 -14.31 -25.17
CA SER A 173 14.40 -14.58 -25.31
C SER A 173 15.10 -14.38 -23.96
N SER A 174 15.85 -15.39 -23.53
CA SER A 174 16.65 -15.37 -22.30
C SER A 174 17.56 -14.14 -22.21
N PHE A 175 18.03 -13.64 -23.35
CA PHE A 175 18.82 -12.41 -23.42
C PHE A 175 18.08 -11.18 -22.86
N HIS A 176 16.81 -10.99 -23.23
CA HIS A 176 16.02 -9.84 -22.77
C HIS A 176 15.70 -9.92 -21.28
N LEU A 177 15.45 -11.13 -20.75
CA LEU A 177 15.20 -11.34 -19.33
C LEU A 177 16.44 -11.03 -18.48
N ILE A 178 17.62 -11.48 -18.93
CA ILE A 178 18.89 -11.19 -18.26
C ILE A 178 19.19 -9.69 -18.30
N GLU A 179 18.96 -9.04 -19.44
CA GLU A 179 19.15 -7.58 -19.56
C GLU A 179 18.24 -6.81 -18.62
N MET A 180 16.93 -7.14 -18.58
CA MET A 180 15.97 -6.50 -17.67
C MET A 180 16.36 -6.68 -16.20
N LYS A 181 16.75 -7.91 -15.81
CA LYS A 181 17.22 -8.20 -14.45
C LYS A 181 18.47 -7.37 -14.11
N ARG A 182 19.43 -7.30 -15.03
CA ARG A 182 20.64 -6.49 -14.84
C ARG A 182 20.33 -5.01 -14.66
N GLN A 183 19.37 -4.46 -15.40
CA GLN A 183 18.96 -3.07 -15.22
C GLN A 183 18.36 -2.84 -13.82
N PHE A 184 17.48 -3.72 -13.36
CA PHE A 184 16.91 -3.63 -12.02
C PHE A 184 18.00 -3.72 -10.93
N GLU A 185 18.85 -4.73 -10.99
CA GLU A 185 19.93 -4.94 -10.00
C GLU A 185 20.98 -3.82 -10.01
N TYR A 186 21.15 -3.12 -11.13
CA TYR A 186 22.06 -1.99 -11.24
C TYR A 186 21.47 -0.70 -10.65
N TRP A 187 20.19 -0.42 -10.92
CA TRP A 187 19.54 0.83 -10.52
C TRP A 187 18.84 0.79 -9.16
N TYR A 188 18.53 -0.40 -8.64
CA TYR A 188 17.83 -0.59 -7.37
C TYR A 188 18.82 -1.06 -6.29
N PRO A 189 18.71 -0.58 -5.03
CA PRO A 189 17.69 0.30 -4.46
C PRO A 189 17.79 1.75 -4.96
N PHE A 190 16.68 2.48 -4.93
CA PHE A 190 16.69 3.91 -5.28
C PHE A 190 17.39 4.73 -4.17
N ASP A 191 18.18 5.72 -4.57
CA ASP A 191 18.99 6.52 -3.63
C ASP A 191 18.20 7.67 -2.98
N LEU A 192 17.29 8.30 -3.74
CA LEU A 192 16.58 9.50 -3.31
C LEU A 192 15.15 9.52 -3.85
N ARG A 193 14.20 9.79 -2.95
CA ARG A 193 12.80 10.06 -3.29
C ARG A 193 12.41 11.43 -2.74
N VAL A 194 12.13 12.37 -3.63
CA VAL A 194 11.75 13.74 -3.27
C VAL A 194 10.23 13.89 -3.40
N SER A 195 9.61 14.47 -2.39
CA SER A 195 8.16 14.64 -2.33
C SER A 195 7.79 15.81 -1.42
N GLY A 196 6.55 16.30 -1.56
CA GLY A 196 5.93 17.20 -0.59
C GLY A 196 5.66 16.50 0.74
N LYS A 197 5.60 17.30 1.81
CA LYS A 197 5.34 16.84 3.20
C LYS A 197 3.95 16.23 3.39
N ASP A 198 3.00 16.60 2.54
CA ASP A 198 1.63 16.12 2.52
C ASP A 198 1.56 14.60 2.27
N LEU A 199 2.52 14.06 1.53
CA LEU A 199 2.57 12.64 1.25
C LEU A 199 3.16 11.81 2.39
N ILE A 200 3.78 12.42 3.42
CA ILE A 200 4.33 11.70 4.58
C ILE A 200 3.19 11.12 5.42
N SER A 201 2.11 11.88 5.56
CA SER A 201 0.88 11.46 6.27
C SER A 201 -0.04 10.59 5.40
N SER A 202 0.36 10.29 4.17
CA SER A 202 -0.35 9.36 3.28
C SER A 202 0.45 8.07 3.18
N ASP A 203 -0.22 6.96 2.88
CA ASP A 203 0.42 5.64 2.72
C ASP A 203 1.45 5.58 1.57
N HIS A 204 1.47 6.57 0.70
CA HIS A 204 2.30 6.60 -0.50
C HIS A 204 3.83 6.65 -0.24
N LEU A 205 4.28 7.41 0.77
CA LEU A 205 5.71 7.50 1.13
C LEU A 205 6.16 6.40 2.09
N PRO A 206 5.44 6.08 3.18
CA PRO A 206 5.85 5.07 4.17
C PRO A 206 6.06 3.67 3.58
N LEU A 207 5.35 3.35 2.49
CA LEU A 207 5.36 2.01 1.89
C LEU A 207 6.34 1.83 0.74
N GLY A 208 6.85 2.92 0.17
CA GLY A 208 7.82 2.87 -0.94
C GLY A 208 9.26 3.03 -0.44
N GLY A 209 9.54 2.60 0.79
CA GLY A 209 10.86 2.59 1.39
C GLY A 209 11.74 1.43 0.90
N ARG A 210 13.00 1.41 1.31
CA ARG A 210 14.00 0.38 0.95
C ARG A 210 13.56 -1.01 1.47
N ILE A 211 12.71 -1.72 0.72
CA ILE A 211 12.45 -3.14 0.96
C ILE A 211 13.78 -3.85 0.72
N SER A 212 14.52 -4.13 1.79
CA SER A 212 15.57 -5.13 1.79
C SER A 212 14.91 -6.45 1.46
N LEU A 213 14.94 -6.82 0.17
CA LEU A 213 14.70 -8.21 -0.20
C LEU A 213 15.69 -9.04 0.63
N PRO A 214 15.23 -10.09 1.32
CA PRO A 214 16.12 -10.95 2.08
C PRO A 214 17.16 -11.50 1.11
N THR A 215 18.39 -11.03 1.22
CA THR A 215 19.55 -11.68 0.61
C THR A 215 19.64 -13.06 1.25
N CYS A 216 19.29 -14.11 0.49
CA CYS A 216 19.77 -15.46 0.76
C CYS A 216 21.29 -15.53 0.55
#